data_AF-A0A7K0LUZ5-F1
#
_entry.id   AF-A0A7K0LUZ5-F1
#
_cell.length_a   1.000
_cell.length_b   1.000
_cell.length_c   1.000
_cell.angle_alpha   90.00
_cell.angle_beta   90.00
_cell.angle_gamma   90.00
#
_symmetry.space_group_name_H-M   'P 1'
#
loop_
_entity.id
_entity.type
_entity.pdbx_description
1 polymer ?
#
loop_
_entity_poly.entity_id
_entity_poly.type
_entity_poly.pdbx_seq_one_letter_code
_entity_poly.pdbx_strand_id
1 'polypeptide(L)' 'MALHIANPTVVSKVDRLARDLGMTKTAVIERAIDELSRTASPTAQTQVRPWDAVLEEFDRIPDREESRDPLAWDAHGLPT' A
#
# COMPACT_ATOMS: atom_id res chain seq x y z
N MET A 1 -22.76 16.29 -16.87
CA MET A 1 -23.76 16.59 -15.82
C MET A 1 -23.02 17.25 -14.66
N ALA A 2 -23.54 18.34 -14.10
CA ALA A 2 -22.82 19.08 -13.05
C ALA A 2 -23.03 18.42 -11.67
N LEU A 3 -21.94 18.17 -10.95
CA LEU A 3 -22.00 17.71 -9.56
C LEU A 3 -22.45 18.88 -8.66
N HIS A 4 -23.60 18.75 -8.02
CA HIS A 4 -24.09 19.74 -7.04
C HIS A 4 -23.72 19.32 -5.62
N ILE A 5 -22.87 20.09 -4.95
CA ILE A 5 -22.47 19.86 -3.56
C ILE A 5 -23.33 20.74 -2.64
N ALA A 6 -24.31 20.14 -1.98
CA ALA A 6 -25.22 20.86 -1.09
C ALA A 6 -24.57 21.25 0.26
N ASN A 7 -23.48 20.58 0.66
CA ASN A 7 -22.83 20.85 1.93
C ASN A 7 -21.90 22.08 1.85
N PRO A 8 -22.19 23.19 2.55
CA PRO A 8 -21.42 24.43 2.45
C PRO A 8 -19.99 24.27 2.99
N THR A 9 -19.78 23.43 4.00
CA THR A 9 -18.43 23.17 4.55
C THR A 9 -17.53 22.50 3.51
N VAL A 10 -18.08 21.60 2.69
CA VAL A 10 -17.32 20.95 1.61
C VAL A 10 -16.96 21.98 0.54
N VAL A 11 -17.89 22.85 0.17
CA VAL A 11 -17.63 23.95 -0.78
C VAL A 11 -16.50 24.86 -0.27
N SER A 12 -16.50 25.23 1.00
CA SER A 12 -15.42 26.04 1.60
C SER A 12 -14.06 25.35 1.58
N LYS A 13 -14.02 24.04 1.83
CA LYS A 13 -12.77 23.25 1.76
C LYS A 13 -12.21 23.23 0.34
N VAL A 14 -13.05 22.96 -0.66
CA VAL A 14 -12.65 22.96 -2.08
C VAL A 14 -12.20 24.35 -2.50
N ASP A 15 -12.90 25.41 -2.09
CA ASP A 15 -12.54 26.79 -2.44
C ASP A 15 -11.17 27.20 -1.87
N ARG A 16 -10.88 26.83 -0.62
CA ARG A 16 -9.55 27.07 -0.03
C ARG A 16 -8.46 26.33 -0.81
N LEU A 17 -8.64 25.03 -1.03
CA LEU A 17 -7.67 24.20 -1.72
C LEU A 17 -7.43 24.66 -3.17
N ALA A 18 -8.48 25.10 -3.87
CA ALA A 18 -8.40 25.67 -5.20
C ALA A 18 -7.56 26.95 -5.25
N ARG A 19 -7.71 27.84 -4.26
CA ARG A 19 -6.89 29.05 -4.16
C ARG A 19 -5.42 28.71 -3.89
N ASP A 20 -5.16 27.80 -2.96
CA ASP A 20 -3.80 27.42 -2.58
C ASP A 20 -3.05 26.76 -3.75
N LEU A 21 -3.76 26.00 -4.60
CA LEU A 21 -3.19 25.32 -5.76
C LEU A 21 -3.25 26.14 -7.07
N GLY A 22 -3.89 27.31 -7.06
CA GLY A 22 -4.10 28.12 -8.28
C GLY A 22 -4.96 27.41 -9.34
N MET A 23 -5.88 26.53 -8.92
CA MET A 23 -6.70 25.69 -9.79
C MET A 23 -8.19 26.09 -9.72
N THR A 24 -8.98 25.66 -10.69
CA THR A 24 -10.45 25.76 -10.58
C THR A 24 -10.97 24.71 -9.60
N LYS A 25 -12.15 24.96 -9.01
CA LYS A 25 -12.81 23.99 -8.10
C LYS A 25 -13.01 22.63 -8.76
N THR A 26 -13.39 22.63 -10.03
CA THR A 26 -13.55 21.41 -10.83
C THR A 26 -12.22 20.67 -10.99
N ALA A 27 -11.16 21.37 -11.39
CA ALA A 27 -9.83 20.76 -11.59
C ALA A 27 -9.27 20.16 -10.29
N VAL A 28 -9.47 20.82 -9.14
CA VAL A 28 -9.08 20.27 -7.84
C VAL A 28 -9.85 19.00 -7.50
N ILE A 29 -11.17 18.99 -7.73
CA ILE A 29 -12.01 17.82 -7.47
C ILE A 29 -11.60 16.66 -8.39
N GLU A 30 -11.41 16.91 -9.68
CA GLU A 30 -10.95 15.90 -10.64
C GLU A 30 -9.62 15.29 -10.20
N ARG A 31 -8.62 16.13 -9.91
CA ARG A 31 -7.32 15.67 -9.43
C ARG A 31 -7.43 14.85 -8.14
N ALA A 32 -8.24 15.28 -7.19
CA ALA A 32 -8.42 14.59 -5.91
C ALA A 32 -9.08 13.21 -6.11
N ILE A 33 -10.05 13.11 -7.03
CA ILE A 33 -10.70 11.86 -7.38
C ILE A 33 -9.74 10.93 -8.12
N ASP A 34 -8.89 11.44 -9.01
CA ASP A 34 -7.86 10.64 -9.70
C ASP A 34 -6.82 10.09 -8.72
N GLU A 35 -6.38 10.90 -7.75
CA GLU A 35 -5.50 10.45 -6.66
C GLU A 35 -6.18 9.38 -5.78
N LEU A 36 -7.44 9.60 -5.39
CA LEU A 36 -8.19 8.64 -4.59
C LEU A 36 -8.48 7.34 -5.35
N SER A 37 -8.75 7.40 -6.66
CA SER A 37 -9.03 6.21 -7.47
C SER A 37 -7.79 5.33 -7.64
N ARG A 38 -6.59 5.95 -7.68
CA ARG A 38 -5.32 5.21 -7.67
C ARG A 38 -5.09 4.46 -6.36
N THR A 39 -5.53 4.99 -5.23
CA THR A 39 -5.37 4.35 -3.91
C THR A 39 -6.54 3.44 -3.54
N ALA A 40 -7.74 3.70 -4.08
CA ALA A 40 -8.96 2.91 -3.85
C ALA A 40 -9.05 1.65 -4.70
N SER A 41 -8.12 1.43 -5.64
CA SER A 41 -8.06 0.18 -6.39
C SER A 41 -7.85 -0.99 -5.40
N PRO A 42 -8.79 -1.95 -5.32
CA PRO A 42 -8.74 -3.05 -4.34
C PRO A 42 -7.56 -4.02 -4.55
N THR A 43 -6.77 -3.83 -5.61
CA THR A 43 -5.48 -4.51 -5.80
C THR A 43 -4.38 -4.01 -4.83
N ALA A 44 -4.63 -2.94 -4.09
CA ALA A 44 -3.83 -2.53 -2.93
C ALA A 44 -4.32 -3.17 -1.61
N GLN A 45 -5.27 -4.12 -1.66
CA GLN A 45 -5.19 -5.22 -0.71
C GLN A 45 -3.91 -5.94 -1.09
N THR A 46 -2.80 -5.59 -0.41
CA THR A 46 -1.68 -6.50 -0.24
C THR A 46 -2.29 -7.88 -0.12
N GLN A 47 -2.11 -8.70 -1.14
CA GLN A 47 -2.58 -10.08 -1.12
C GLN A 47 -1.84 -10.66 0.08
N VAL A 48 -2.51 -10.67 1.24
CA VAL A 48 -1.98 -11.23 2.47
C VAL A 48 -1.86 -12.69 2.11
N ARG A 49 -0.68 -13.07 1.64
CA ARG A 49 -0.41 -14.47 1.41
C ARG A 49 -0.61 -15.11 2.76
N PRO A 50 -1.49 -16.13 2.87
CA PRO A 50 -1.59 -16.91 4.08
C PRO A 50 -0.18 -17.36 4.43
N TRP A 51 0.24 -17.15 5.68
CA TRP A 51 1.56 -17.59 6.14
C TRP A 51 1.76 -19.09 5.86
N ASP A 52 0.68 -19.88 5.90
CA ASP A 52 0.65 -21.29 5.52
C ASP A 52 1.12 -21.54 4.08
N ALA A 53 0.69 -20.71 3.12
CA ALA A 53 1.09 -20.85 1.71
C ALA A 53 2.57 -20.52 1.49
N VAL A 54 3.13 -19.62 2.32
CA VAL A 54 4.56 -19.31 2.31
C VAL A 54 5.35 -20.46 2.93
N LEU A 55 4.87 -21.05 4.03
CA LEU A 55 5.51 -22.21 4.68
C LEU A 55 5.50 -23.45 3.77
N GLU A 56 4.39 -23.74 3.08
CA GLU A 56 4.31 -24.82 2.08
C GLU A 56 5.26 -24.60 0.89
N GLU A 57 5.62 -23.36 0.58
CA GLU A 57 6.64 -23.06 -0.43
C GLU A 57 8.05 -23.36 0.09
N PHE A 58 8.35 -23.00 1.35
CA PHE A 58 9.61 -23.35 2.00
C PHE A 58 9.81 -24.85 2.16
N ASP A 59 8.77 -25.60 2.56
CA ASP A 59 8.83 -27.05 2.74
C ASP A 59 9.12 -27.82 1.44
N ARG A 60 8.88 -27.19 0.28
CA ARG A 60 9.19 -27.76 -1.04
C ARG A 60 10.62 -27.48 -1.50
N ILE A 61 11.38 -26.65 -0.79
CA ILE A 61 12.78 -26.39 -1.13
C ILE A 61 13.59 -27.64 -0.75
N PRO A 62 14.22 -28.32 -1.71
CA PRO A 62 15.04 -29.48 -1.39
C PRO A 62 16.27 -29.06 -0.60
N ASP A 63 16.60 -29.85 0.43
CA ASP A 63 17.86 -29.70 1.15
C ASP A 63 19.02 -29.83 0.16
N ARG A 64 19.89 -28.82 0.12
CA ARG A 64 21.09 -28.83 -0.71
C ARG A 64 22.26 -29.26 0.15
N GLU A 65 23.01 -30.27 -0.29
CA GLU A 65 24.25 -30.69 0.39
C GLU A 65 25.29 -29.56 0.50
N GLU A 66 25.17 -28.54 -0.34
CA GLU A 66 26.00 -27.34 -0.33
C GLU A 66 25.55 -26.28 0.70
N SER A 67 24.43 -26.46 1.39
CA SER A 67 24.02 -25.59 2.50
C SER A 67 24.88 -25.88 3.72
N ARG A 68 26.15 -25.53 3.64
CA ARG A 68 27.00 -25.41 4.81
C ARG A 68 26.42 -24.28 5.64
N ASP A 69 26.16 -24.59 6.90
CA ASP A 69 25.87 -23.60 7.91
C ASP A 69 26.98 -22.54 7.90
N PRO A 70 26.70 -21.30 7.47
CA PRO A 70 27.73 -20.29 7.31
C PRO A 70 28.19 -19.73 8.66
N LEU A 71 27.46 -20.04 9.73
CA LEU A 71 27.72 -19.55 11.07
C LEU A 71 28.19 -20.71 11.95
N ALA A 72 29.22 -20.46 12.75
CA ALA A 72 29.52 -21.33 13.87
C ALA A 72 28.52 -21.01 14.98
N TRP A 73 27.87 -22.03 15.53
CA TRP A 73 26.91 -21.87 16.62
C TRP A 73 27.51 -22.36 17.92
N ASP A 74 27.25 -21.64 19.01
CA ASP A 74 27.59 -22.11 20.35
C ASP A 74 26.59 -23.18 20.85
N ALA A 75 26.87 -23.72 22.03
CA ALA A 75 26.00 -24.70 22.69
C ALA A 75 24.62 -24.17 23.08
N HIS A 76 24.40 -22.85 22.99
CA HIS A 76 23.12 -22.19 23.26
C HIS A 76 22.35 -21.83 21.98
N GLY A 77 22.89 -22.17 20.80
CA GLY A 77 22.27 -21.86 19.51
C GLY A 77 22.40 -20.39 19.12
N LEU A 78 23.46 -19.71 19.55
CA LEU A 78 23.79 -18.35 19.13
C LEU A 78 24.98 -18.35 18.15
N PRO A 79 25.00 -17.43 17.16
CA PRO A 79 26.15 -17.30 16.26
C PRO A 79 27.40 -16.80 17.00
N THR A 80 28.56 -17.44 16.76
CA THR A 80 29.88 -17.04 17.27
C THR A 80 30.77 -16.41 16.21
#